data_AF-A0A9N8Z9H1-F1
#
_entry.id   AF-A0A9N8Z9H1-F1
#
_cell.length_a   1.000
_cell.length_b   1.000
_cell.length_c   1.000
_cell.angle_alpha   90.00
_cell.angle_beta   90.00
_cell.angle_gamma   90.00
#
_symmetry.space_group_name_H-M   'P 1'
#
loop_
_entity.id
_entity.type
_entity.pdbx_description
1 polymer ?
#
loop_
_entity_poly.entity_id
_entity_poly.type
_entity_poly.pdbx_seq_one_letter_code
_entity_poly.pdbx_strand_id
1 'polypeptide(L)'
;MNSQEYQYLLKYLSQQHLPTIDNKTKRRLELKKGIEYAEENLLTRLFYLVDEFPKEKESTKARIKVNQQKQKRYHDQKVKIIITHEIGDKVLMYNAIKDKNYSGKLEPNWKGPYYIHTVPHPGVYKLRTLDGKVLKVPINGSLLKRYNDRNFWKMSQYYSDLIRIGSYTVRQIDRPYNLNQTWETSAQHVYQQLQTAMNSHNRIMTLVYCYYLGELVQFSVTPKAKWKEFVQDNQIPNHYYLYRGVTRIYQLFEKNPNQMYCTITLTYNAISRMKVSTFNELLIYNNDLNDLVDNLELS
;
A
#
# COMPACT_ATOMS: atom_id res chain seq x y z
N MET A 1 86.74 21.95 -29.99
CA MET A 1 87.60 22.82 -29.16
C MET A 1 88.51 21.91 -28.35
N ASN A 2 89.81 21.99 -28.62
CA ASN A 2 90.81 21.20 -27.89
C ASN A 2 90.83 21.65 -26.42
N SER A 3 91.14 20.77 -25.48
CA SER A 3 91.14 21.06 -24.03
C SER A 3 91.96 22.31 -23.69
N GLN A 4 93.04 22.56 -24.45
CA GLN A 4 93.86 23.78 -24.35
C GLN A 4 93.16 25.07 -24.77
N GLU A 5 92.30 25.05 -25.79
CA GLU A 5 91.53 26.24 -26.22
C GLU A 5 90.46 26.61 -25.18
N TYR A 6 89.86 25.60 -24.54
CA TYR A 6 88.90 25.81 -23.46
C TYR A 6 89.57 26.47 -22.24
N GLN A 7 90.77 26.01 -21.89
CA GLN A 7 91.57 26.62 -20.82
C GLN A 7 92.00 28.06 -21.17
N TYR A 8 92.28 28.34 -22.45
CA TYR A 8 92.63 29.69 -22.88
C TYR A 8 91.44 30.66 -22.81
N LEU A 9 90.25 30.23 -23.22
CA LEU A 9 89.02 31.03 -23.12
C LEU A 9 88.61 31.30 -21.67
N LEU A 10 88.74 30.31 -20.78
CA LEU A 10 88.49 30.51 -19.34
C LEU A 10 89.47 31.51 -18.71
N LYS A 11 90.75 31.47 -19.11
CA LYS A 11 91.77 32.43 -18.67
C LYS A 11 91.51 33.84 -19.23
N TYR A 12 91.00 33.94 -20.46
CA TYR A 12 90.67 35.21 -21.09
C TYR A 12 89.43 35.85 -20.44
N LEU A 13 88.39 35.06 -20.16
CA LEU A 13 87.17 35.51 -19.51
C LEU A 13 87.38 35.86 -18.02
N SER A 14 88.36 35.25 -17.34
CA SER A 14 88.71 35.61 -15.96
C SER A 14 89.52 36.91 -15.83
N GLN A 15 90.15 37.36 -16.92
CA GLN A 15 90.89 38.63 -16.97
C GLN A 15 90.01 39.83 -17.34
N GLN A 16 88.78 39.61 -17.81
CA GLN A 16 87.80 40.65 -18.05
C GLN A 16 87.20 41.09 -16.70
N HIS A 17 87.71 42.19 -16.13
CA HIS A 17 87.06 42.88 -15.02
C HIS A 17 85.72 43.49 -15.49
N LEU A 18 84.64 42.73 -15.37
CA LEU A 18 83.28 43.29 -15.38
C LEU A 18 83.15 44.22 -14.15
N PRO A 19 82.65 45.47 -14.31
CA PRO A 19 82.53 46.39 -13.18
C PRO A 19 81.67 45.78 -12.10
N THR A 20 82.24 45.66 -10.89
CA THR A 20 81.56 45.12 -9.73
C THR A 20 80.44 46.08 -9.35
N ILE A 21 79.19 45.70 -9.63
CA ILE A 21 78.01 46.50 -9.25
C ILE A 21 78.07 46.71 -7.73
N ASP A 22 78.19 47.96 -7.28
CA ASP A 22 78.20 48.30 -5.85
C ASP A 22 76.93 47.74 -5.16
N ASN A 23 77.12 47.19 -3.97
CA ASN A 23 76.09 46.58 -3.13
C ASN A 23 74.90 47.53 -2.90
N LYS A 24 75.12 48.85 -2.88
CA LYS A 24 74.06 49.86 -2.77
C LYS A 24 73.14 49.86 -3.99
N THR A 25 73.71 49.74 -5.19
CA THR A 25 72.98 49.72 -6.46
C THR A 25 72.24 48.40 -6.65
N LYS A 26 72.85 47.28 -6.21
CA LYS A 26 72.24 45.94 -6.20
C LYS A 26 70.98 45.91 -5.32
N ARG A 27 71.07 46.40 -4.08
CA ARG A 27 69.91 46.53 -3.17
C ARG A 27 68.80 47.43 -3.71
N ARG A 28 69.16 48.54 -4.37
CA ARG A 28 68.16 49.44 -4.97
C ARG A 28 67.40 48.77 -6.11
N LEU A 29 68.07 47.94 -6.91
CA LEU A 29 67.44 47.19 -7.99
C LEU A 29 66.55 46.06 -7.46
N GLU A 30 66.98 45.35 -6.40
CA GLU A 30 66.17 44.34 -5.71
C GLU A 30 64.92 44.93 -5.05
N LEU A 31 65.04 46.09 -4.39
CA LEU A 31 63.90 46.82 -3.82
C LEU A 31 62.93 47.27 -4.90
N LYS A 32 63.42 47.80 -6.03
CA LYS A 32 62.58 48.25 -7.13
C LYS A 32 61.81 47.08 -7.76
N LYS A 33 62.49 45.94 -7.98
CA LYS A 33 61.85 44.69 -8.44
C LYS A 33 60.82 44.16 -7.44
N GLY A 34 61.11 44.25 -6.13
CA GLY A 34 60.17 43.86 -5.09
C GLY A 34 58.92 44.74 -5.03
N ILE A 35 59.06 46.04 -5.26
CA ILE A 35 57.95 47.00 -5.32
C ILE A 35 57.11 46.76 -6.59
N GLU A 36 57.75 46.61 -7.75
CA GLU A 36 57.08 46.35 -9.03
C GLU A 36 56.30 45.02 -8.99
N TYR A 37 56.89 43.96 -8.41
CA TYR A 37 56.20 42.69 -8.16
C TYR A 37 55.04 42.83 -7.17
N ALA A 38 55.16 43.66 -6.13
CA ALA A 38 54.07 43.91 -5.19
C ALA A 38 52.93 44.72 -5.85
N GLU A 39 53.26 45.70 -6.69
CA GLU A 39 52.31 46.51 -7.46
C GLU A 39 51.57 45.67 -8.49
N GLU A 40 52.25 44.81 -9.25
CA GLU A 40 51.62 43.87 -10.19
C GLU A 40 50.64 42.91 -9.47
N ASN A 41 51.02 42.41 -8.30
CA ASN A 41 50.13 41.57 -7.48
C ASN A 41 48.92 42.35 -6.95
N LEU A 42 49.09 43.61 -6.54
CA LEU A 42 48.00 44.48 -6.09
C LEU A 42 47.06 44.83 -7.25
N LEU A 43 47.59 45.17 -8.42
CA LEU A 43 46.81 45.46 -9.62
C LEU A 43 46.01 44.25 -10.08
N THR A 44 46.62 43.07 -10.09
CA THR A 44 45.95 41.80 -10.44
C THR A 44 44.80 41.50 -9.47
N ARG A 45 45.05 41.68 -8.16
CA ARG A 45 44.01 41.48 -7.14
C ARG A 45 42.88 42.52 -7.25
N LEU A 46 43.20 43.77 -7.55
CA LEU A 46 42.22 44.83 -7.71
C LEU A 46 41.37 44.60 -8.97
N PHE A 47 41.99 44.18 -10.07
CA PHE A 47 41.31 43.78 -11.30
C PHE A 47 40.33 42.62 -11.04
N TYR A 48 40.79 41.56 -10.36
CA TYR A 48 39.93 40.44 -9.98
C TYR A 48 38.75 40.89 -9.11
N LEU A 49 38.97 41.72 -8.08
CA LEU A 49 37.91 42.17 -7.18
C LEU A 49 36.88 43.09 -7.84
N VAL A 50 37.30 43.92 -8.78
CA VAL A 50 36.45 44.92 -9.43
C VAL A 50 35.69 44.32 -10.62
N ASP A 51 36.33 43.48 -11.42
CA ASP A 51 35.74 43.03 -12.69
C ASP A 51 35.33 41.56 -12.70
N GLU A 52 36.20 40.64 -12.24
CA GLU A 52 35.92 39.19 -12.32
C GLU A 52 35.05 38.69 -11.17
N PHE A 53 35.35 39.07 -9.93
CA PHE A 53 34.66 38.61 -8.73
C PHE A 53 33.14 38.93 -8.75
N PRO A 54 32.68 40.12 -9.18
CA PRO A 54 31.24 40.38 -9.31
C PRO A 54 30.56 39.43 -10.31
N LYS A 55 31.20 39.17 -11.46
CA LYS A 55 30.70 38.25 -12.50
C LYS A 55 30.61 36.82 -11.97
N GLU A 56 31.63 36.36 -11.25
CA GLU A 56 31.63 35.04 -10.61
C GLU A 56 30.54 34.93 -9.53
N LYS A 57 30.36 35.98 -8.72
CA LYS A 57 29.32 36.04 -7.70
C LYS A 57 27.92 35.98 -8.30
N GLU A 58 27.66 36.70 -9.38
CA GLU A 58 26.38 36.67 -10.10
C GLU A 58 26.10 35.32 -10.74
N SER A 59 27.10 34.72 -11.42
CA SER A 59 26.96 33.39 -12.01
C SER A 59 26.70 32.31 -10.94
N THR A 60 27.35 32.41 -9.79
CA THR A 60 27.16 31.51 -8.64
C THR A 60 25.75 31.67 -8.06
N LYS A 61 25.28 32.91 -7.86
CA LYS A 61 23.89 33.18 -7.42
C LYS A 61 22.86 32.61 -8.40
N ALA A 62 23.09 32.75 -9.71
CA ALA A 62 22.23 32.20 -10.74
C ALA A 62 22.18 30.66 -10.67
N ARG A 63 23.33 29.99 -10.52
CA ARG A 63 23.42 28.53 -10.34
C ARG A 63 22.69 28.07 -9.08
N ILE A 64 22.86 28.76 -7.96
CA ILE A 64 22.14 28.47 -6.70
C ILE A 64 20.63 28.56 -6.91
N LYS A 65 20.15 29.64 -7.55
CA LYS A 65 18.72 29.83 -7.83
C LYS A 65 18.16 28.71 -8.70
N VAL A 66 18.87 28.33 -9.76
CA VAL A 66 18.48 27.21 -10.63
C VAL A 66 18.43 25.89 -9.85
N ASN A 67 19.43 25.62 -9.01
CA ASN A 67 19.48 24.39 -8.21
C ASN A 67 18.36 24.34 -7.17
N GLN A 68 18.07 25.45 -6.49
CA GLN A 68 16.93 25.55 -5.57
C GLN A 68 15.60 25.34 -6.30
N GLN A 69 15.43 25.89 -7.50
CA GLN A 69 14.24 25.65 -8.31
C GLN A 69 14.11 24.18 -8.74
N LYS A 70 15.21 23.52 -9.13
CA LYS A 70 15.23 22.09 -9.44
C LYS A 70 14.85 21.25 -8.22
N GLN A 71 15.41 21.55 -7.05
CA GLN A 71 15.06 20.87 -5.79
C GLN A 71 13.58 21.06 -5.44
N LYS A 72 13.06 22.29 -5.54
CA LYS A 72 11.64 22.58 -5.33
C LYS A 72 10.75 21.79 -6.28
N ARG A 73 11.05 21.79 -7.59
CA ARG A 73 10.28 21.03 -8.59
C ARG A 73 10.27 19.53 -8.28
N TYR A 74 11.43 18.95 -7.92
CA TYR A 74 11.53 17.54 -7.55
C TYR A 74 10.72 17.21 -6.29
N HIS A 75 10.80 18.06 -5.27
CA HIS A 75 10.01 17.92 -4.05
C HIS A 75 8.51 18.02 -4.33
N ASP A 76 8.07 19.05 -5.06
CA ASP A 76 6.66 19.29 -5.38
C ASP A 76 6.07 18.14 -6.24
N GLN A 77 6.84 17.56 -7.17
CA GLN A 77 6.45 16.36 -7.91
C GLN A 77 6.22 15.16 -6.98
N LYS A 78 7.07 14.95 -5.98
CA LYS A 78 6.91 13.88 -4.99
C LYS A 78 5.75 14.11 -4.04
N VAL A 79 5.51 15.35 -3.61
CA VAL A 79 4.41 15.69 -2.70
C VAL A 79 3.04 15.44 -3.35
N LYS A 80 2.90 15.65 -4.66
CA LYS A 80 1.66 15.32 -5.39
C LYS A 80 1.31 13.82 -5.39
N ILE A 81 2.29 12.94 -5.11
CA ILE A 81 2.08 11.49 -5.00
C ILE A 81 1.65 11.12 -3.56
N ILE A 82 1.74 12.04 -2.60
CA ILE A 82 1.26 11.81 -1.24
C ILE A 82 -0.26 11.72 -1.29
N ILE A 83 -0.76 10.55 -0.89
CA ILE A 83 -2.16 10.15 -0.91
C ILE A 83 -3.02 11.25 -0.27
N THR A 84 -3.88 11.87 -1.08
CA THR A 84 -4.97 12.72 -0.58
C THR A 84 -6.05 11.82 -0.02
N HIS A 85 -6.66 12.23 1.08
CA HIS A 85 -7.73 11.48 1.71
C HIS A 85 -9.02 12.31 1.75
N GLU A 86 -10.15 11.62 1.71
CA GLU A 86 -11.47 12.27 1.67
C GLU A 86 -12.22 12.08 2.99
N ILE A 87 -13.25 12.90 3.21
CA ILE A 87 -14.13 12.75 4.38
C ILE A 87 -14.76 11.36 4.34
N GLY A 88 -14.66 10.62 5.45
CA GLY A 88 -15.15 9.24 5.54
C GLY A 88 -14.12 8.16 5.25
N ASP A 89 -12.93 8.49 4.72
CA ASP A 89 -11.86 7.52 4.56
C ASP A 89 -11.39 6.96 5.90
N LYS A 90 -11.16 5.64 5.93
CA LYS A 90 -10.57 4.95 7.08
C LYS A 90 -9.05 5.01 6.99
N VAL A 91 -8.39 5.53 8.02
CA VAL A 91 -6.94 5.80 8.06
C VAL A 91 -6.28 5.33 9.35
N LEU A 92 -4.99 5.05 9.28
CA LEU A 92 -4.09 4.83 10.39
C LEU A 92 -3.31 6.11 10.69
N MET A 93 -3.09 6.39 11.97
CA MET A 93 -2.34 7.55 12.43
C MET A 93 -0.99 7.14 13.00
N TYR A 94 0.09 7.75 12.53
CA TYR A 94 1.44 7.48 13.02
C TYR A 94 1.66 8.03 14.43
N ASN A 95 2.29 7.25 15.29
CA ASN A 95 2.53 7.57 16.68
C ASN A 95 3.95 8.10 16.92
N ALA A 96 4.19 9.36 16.55
CA ALA A 96 5.51 10.00 16.61
C ALA A 96 6.14 10.06 18.02
N ILE A 97 5.34 9.94 19.09
CA ILE A 97 5.82 9.97 20.48
C ILE A 97 6.62 8.69 20.82
N LYS A 98 6.24 7.54 20.25
CA LYS A 98 6.95 6.26 20.50
C LYS A 98 8.26 6.16 19.74
N ASP A 99 8.39 6.80 18.58
CA ASP A 99 9.61 6.71 17.78
C ASP A 99 10.81 7.40 18.45
N LYS A 100 10.56 8.42 19.28
CA LYS A 100 11.60 9.13 20.05
C LYS A 100 12.03 8.40 21.32
N ASN A 101 11.14 7.56 21.87
CA ASN A 101 11.35 6.86 23.11
C ASN A 101 11.48 5.39 22.76
N TYR A 102 12.72 4.88 22.60
CA TYR A 102 13.04 3.47 22.27
C TYR A 102 12.40 2.39 23.18
N SER A 103 11.53 2.76 24.11
CA SER A 103 10.62 1.90 24.87
C SER A 103 9.43 1.46 23.99
N GLY A 104 9.53 0.26 23.40
CA GLY A 104 8.41 -0.33 22.65
C GLY A 104 8.82 -1.17 21.45
N LYS A 105 9.91 -1.94 21.57
CA LYS A 105 10.63 -2.64 20.47
C LYS A 105 9.77 -3.57 19.58
N LEU A 106 8.49 -3.77 19.86
CA LEU A 106 7.54 -4.58 19.07
C LEU A 106 6.11 -3.99 19.02
N GLU A 107 5.87 -2.79 19.52
CA GLU A 107 4.54 -2.19 19.44
C GLU A 107 4.33 -1.49 18.08
N PRO A 108 3.12 -1.55 17.50
CA PRO A 108 2.87 -0.93 16.21
C PRO A 108 3.00 0.60 16.29
N ASN A 109 3.80 1.17 15.38
CA ASN A 109 3.98 2.61 15.21
C ASN A 109 2.71 3.31 14.69
N TRP A 110 1.76 2.55 14.14
CA TRP A 110 0.50 3.05 13.60
C TRP A 110 -0.65 2.74 14.57
N LYS A 111 -1.46 3.75 14.90
CA LYS A 111 -2.63 3.68 15.77
C LYS A 111 -3.92 3.75 14.96
N GLY A 112 -4.99 3.20 15.53
CA GLY A 112 -6.33 3.25 14.94
C GLY A 112 -6.59 2.08 14.01
N PRO A 113 -7.84 1.95 13.56
CA PRO A 113 -8.34 2.85 12.50
C PRO A 113 -9.14 4.06 13.01
N TYR A 114 -9.04 5.17 12.27
CA TYR A 114 -9.83 6.38 12.44
C TYR A 114 -10.57 6.69 11.14
N TYR A 115 -11.61 7.50 11.21
CA TYR A 115 -12.23 8.09 10.02
C TYR A 115 -11.81 9.55 9.88
N ILE A 116 -11.69 10.01 8.64
CA ILE A 116 -11.56 11.45 8.39
C ILE A 116 -12.91 12.11 8.60
N HIS A 117 -12.94 13.08 9.50
CA HIS A 117 -14.14 13.82 9.86
C HIS A 117 -14.27 15.08 9.00
N THR A 118 -13.20 15.86 8.89
CA THR A 118 -13.16 17.09 8.07
C THR A 118 -11.76 17.31 7.53
N VAL A 119 -11.66 18.05 6.42
CA VAL A 119 -10.40 18.49 5.82
C VAL A 119 -10.32 20.02 5.92
N PRO A 120 -9.79 20.60 7.01
CA PRO A 120 -9.71 22.06 7.16
C PRO A 120 -8.80 22.71 6.13
N HIS A 121 -7.76 22.02 5.69
CA HIS A 121 -6.80 22.49 4.69
C HIS A 121 -6.21 21.30 3.92
N PRO A 122 -5.78 21.44 2.66
CA PRO A 122 -5.11 20.37 1.94
C PRO A 122 -3.93 19.80 2.74
N GLY A 123 -3.93 18.50 2.96
CA GLY A 123 -2.89 17.81 3.75
C GLY A 123 -3.04 17.91 5.27
N VAL A 124 -4.12 18.51 5.78
CA VAL A 124 -4.42 18.57 7.22
C VAL A 124 -5.82 18.02 7.46
N TYR A 125 -5.94 17.06 8.38
CA TYR A 125 -7.16 16.28 8.57
C TYR A 125 -7.56 16.26 10.05
N LYS A 126 -8.86 16.44 10.34
CA LYS A 126 -9.40 16.09 11.66
C LYS A 126 -9.92 14.67 11.60
N LEU A 127 -9.50 13.86 12.56
CA LEU A 127 -9.89 12.47 12.67
C LEU A 127 -11.04 12.30 13.66
N ARG A 128 -11.86 11.28 13.46
CA ARG A 128 -12.82 10.77 14.46
C ARG A 128 -12.55 9.30 14.74
N THR A 129 -12.76 8.88 15.99
CA THR A 129 -12.73 7.47 16.36
C THR A 129 -13.89 6.71 15.73
N LEU A 130 -13.83 5.38 15.76
CA LEU A 130 -14.94 4.53 15.33
C LEU A 130 -16.24 4.82 16.12
N ASP A 131 -16.09 5.18 17.40
CA ASP A 131 -17.20 5.54 18.30
C ASP A 131 -17.73 6.97 18.08
N GLY A 132 -17.25 7.68 17.06
CA GLY A 132 -17.72 9.02 16.70
C GLY A 132 -17.04 10.17 17.45
N LYS A 133 -16.09 9.91 18.36
CA LYS A 133 -15.37 10.97 19.06
C LYS A 133 -14.34 11.65 18.15
N VAL A 134 -14.52 12.95 17.92
CA VAL A 134 -13.59 13.75 17.12
C VAL A 134 -12.32 14.07 17.92
N LEU A 135 -11.15 13.84 17.32
CA LEU A 135 -9.87 14.24 17.90
C LEU A 135 -9.73 15.77 17.83
N LYS A 136 -9.32 16.38 18.94
CA LYS A 136 -9.16 17.83 19.04
C LYS A 136 -8.08 18.38 18.11
N VAL A 137 -6.98 17.63 17.98
CA VAL A 137 -5.78 18.07 17.25
C VAL A 137 -5.89 17.62 15.79
N PRO A 138 -5.79 18.54 14.81
CA PRO A 138 -5.68 18.17 13.41
C PRO A 138 -4.32 17.54 13.11
N ILE A 139 -4.30 16.55 12.23
CA ILE A 139 -3.13 15.74 11.90
C ILE A 139 -2.69 15.99 10.46
N ASN A 140 -1.38 16.08 10.23
CA ASN A 140 -0.82 16.16 8.88
C ASN A 140 -1.01 14.84 8.13
N GLY A 141 -1.43 14.89 6.88
CA GLY A 141 -1.59 13.74 5.98
C GLY A 141 -0.35 12.89 5.82
N SER A 142 0.86 13.46 5.96
CA SER A 142 2.10 12.68 5.95
C SER A 142 2.22 11.68 7.10
N LEU A 143 1.48 11.91 8.19
CA LEU A 143 1.39 11.02 9.35
C LEU A 143 0.18 10.08 9.25
N LEU A 144 -0.51 10.08 8.12
CA LEU A 144 -1.66 9.22 7.86
C LEU A 144 -1.31 8.20 6.78
N LYS A 145 -1.92 7.03 6.89
CA LYS A 145 -1.91 6.01 5.84
C LYS A 145 -3.30 5.43 5.70
N ARG A 146 -3.71 5.12 4.47
CA ARG A 146 -5.00 4.46 4.22
C ARG A 146 -5.08 3.14 4.98
N TYR A 147 -6.17 2.92 5.71
CA TYR A 147 -6.44 1.66 6.38
C TYR A 147 -7.14 0.72 5.42
N ASN A 148 -6.47 -0.38 5.10
CA ASN A 148 -7.06 -1.45 4.30
C ASN A 148 -7.81 -2.41 5.24
N ASP A 149 -9.12 -2.24 5.32
CA ASP A 149 -9.96 -3.16 6.10
C ASP A 149 -9.93 -4.54 5.42
N ARG A 150 -9.41 -5.55 6.11
CA ARG A 150 -9.36 -6.93 5.58
C ARG A 150 -10.77 -7.43 5.23
N ASN A 151 -11.80 -6.95 5.91
CA ASN A 151 -13.18 -7.34 5.62
C ASN A 151 -13.69 -6.70 4.32
N PHE A 152 -13.29 -5.46 4.00
CA PHE A 152 -13.72 -4.79 2.78
C PHE A 152 -13.29 -5.54 1.52
N TRP A 153 -12.02 -5.95 1.46
CA TRP A 153 -11.49 -6.73 0.34
C TRP A 153 -12.20 -8.08 0.20
N LYS A 154 -12.45 -8.78 1.31
CA LYS A 154 -13.20 -10.04 1.30
C LYS A 154 -14.64 -9.86 0.84
N MET A 155 -15.32 -8.80 1.28
CA MET A 155 -16.69 -8.50 0.86
C MET A 155 -16.76 -8.17 -0.62
N SER A 156 -15.82 -7.37 -1.13
CA SER A 156 -15.72 -7.10 -2.57
C SER A 156 -15.53 -8.38 -3.39
N GLN A 157 -14.74 -9.33 -2.89
CA GLN A 157 -14.58 -10.64 -3.55
C GLN A 157 -15.90 -11.44 -3.54
N TYR A 158 -16.64 -11.44 -2.44
CA TYR A 158 -17.94 -12.11 -2.37
C TYR A 158 -18.97 -11.48 -3.31
N TYR A 159 -19.02 -10.14 -3.39
CA TYR A 159 -19.88 -9.45 -4.36
C TYR A 159 -19.52 -9.82 -5.80
N SER A 160 -18.22 -9.89 -6.12
CA SER A 160 -17.78 -10.30 -7.46
C SER A 160 -18.18 -11.74 -7.79
N ASP A 161 -18.17 -12.64 -6.80
CA ASP A 161 -18.62 -14.02 -6.99
C ASP A 161 -20.12 -14.14 -7.26
N LEU A 162 -20.94 -13.21 -6.75
CA LEU A 162 -22.39 -13.20 -6.95
C LEU A 162 -22.81 -12.59 -8.31
N ILE A 163 -22.07 -11.59 -8.82
CA ILE A 163 -22.35 -11.01 -10.14
C ILE A 163 -21.78 -11.86 -11.28
N ARG A 164 -20.81 -12.74 -11.00
CA ARG A 164 -20.02 -13.37 -12.05
C ARG A 164 -20.88 -14.15 -13.06
N ILE A 165 -20.88 -13.65 -14.30
CA ILE A 165 -21.50 -14.29 -15.47
C ILE A 165 -20.40 -15.07 -16.21
N GLY A 166 -20.53 -16.38 -16.41
CA GLY A 166 -19.54 -17.16 -17.15
C GLY A 166 -19.61 -18.68 -16.99
N SER A 167 -18.79 -19.39 -17.78
CA SER A 167 -18.77 -20.85 -17.92
C SER A 167 -18.60 -21.57 -16.58
N TYR A 168 -19.54 -22.48 -16.28
CA TYR A 168 -19.50 -23.31 -15.08
C TYR A 168 -18.15 -23.98 -14.91
N THR A 169 -17.58 -23.86 -13.72
CA THR A 169 -16.27 -24.47 -13.43
C THR A 169 -16.33 -25.99 -13.33
N VAL A 170 -17.51 -26.54 -12.99
CA VAL A 170 -17.79 -27.97 -12.84
C VAL A 170 -19.17 -28.25 -13.42
N ARG A 171 -19.40 -29.46 -13.94
CA ARG A 171 -20.74 -29.89 -14.37
C ARG A 171 -21.71 -29.78 -13.20
N GLN A 172 -22.89 -29.21 -13.46
CA GLN A 172 -23.96 -29.15 -12.48
C GLN A 172 -24.40 -30.57 -12.13
N ILE A 173 -24.60 -30.81 -10.84
CA ILE A 173 -25.17 -32.07 -10.37
C ILE A 173 -26.68 -31.91 -10.23
N ASP A 174 -27.39 -32.98 -10.59
CA ASP A 174 -28.79 -33.11 -10.25
C ASP A 174 -28.96 -33.19 -8.73
N ARG A 175 -30.20 -32.99 -8.27
CA ARG A 175 -30.55 -33.07 -6.85
C ARG A 175 -30.07 -34.42 -6.27
N PRO A 176 -29.23 -34.42 -5.21
CA PRO A 176 -28.58 -35.62 -4.69
C PRO A 176 -29.50 -36.50 -3.82
N TYR A 177 -30.81 -36.25 -3.80
CA TYR A 177 -31.79 -37.02 -3.05
C TYR A 177 -33.13 -37.05 -3.80
N ASN A 178 -33.89 -38.12 -3.58
CA ASN A 178 -35.19 -38.30 -4.19
C ASN A 178 -36.29 -37.74 -3.27
N LEU A 179 -37.29 -37.06 -3.84
CA LEU A 179 -38.42 -36.49 -3.09
C LEU A 179 -39.32 -37.56 -2.45
N ASN A 180 -39.26 -38.81 -2.94
CA ASN A 180 -40.08 -39.92 -2.45
C ASN A 180 -39.44 -40.63 -1.24
N GLN A 181 -38.23 -40.24 -0.84
CA GLN A 181 -37.53 -40.82 0.30
C GLN A 181 -37.88 -40.11 1.61
N THR A 182 -37.68 -40.80 2.74
CA THR A 182 -37.79 -40.16 4.05
C THR A 182 -36.73 -39.08 4.21
N TRP A 183 -37.08 -38.02 4.93
CA TRP A 183 -36.19 -36.89 5.18
C TRP A 183 -34.85 -37.33 5.78
N GLU A 184 -34.88 -38.29 6.71
CA GLU A 184 -33.72 -38.82 7.43
C GLU A 184 -32.74 -39.49 6.47
N THR A 185 -33.25 -40.35 5.57
CA THR A 185 -32.43 -41.02 4.55
C THR A 185 -31.81 -40.03 3.56
N SER A 186 -32.57 -39.02 3.14
CA SER A 186 -32.10 -37.99 2.22
C SER A 186 -31.04 -37.10 2.88
N ALA A 187 -31.29 -36.64 4.11
CA ALA A 187 -30.35 -35.82 4.88
C ALA A 187 -29.05 -36.57 5.15
N GLN A 188 -29.13 -37.86 5.48
CA GLN A 188 -27.96 -38.69 5.71
C GLN A 188 -27.11 -38.88 4.44
N HIS A 189 -27.76 -39.17 3.32
CA HIS A 189 -27.06 -39.31 2.04
C HIS A 189 -26.33 -38.02 1.66
N VAL A 190 -27.02 -36.86 1.73
CA VAL A 190 -26.40 -35.56 1.42
C VAL A 190 -25.27 -35.24 2.39
N TYR A 191 -25.42 -35.55 3.68
CA TYR A 191 -24.38 -35.32 4.68
C TYR A 191 -23.13 -36.16 4.44
N GLN A 192 -23.26 -37.42 4.03
CA GLN A 192 -22.13 -38.27 3.66
C GLN A 192 -21.37 -37.74 2.43
N GLN A 193 -22.10 -37.26 1.42
CA GLN A 193 -21.50 -36.60 0.25
C GLN A 193 -20.80 -35.29 0.64
N LEU A 194 -21.39 -34.52 1.55
CA LEU A 194 -20.78 -33.31 2.10
C LEU A 194 -19.46 -33.62 2.81
N GLN A 195 -19.42 -34.65 3.67
CA GLN A 195 -18.20 -35.08 4.35
C GLN A 195 -17.10 -35.45 3.34
N THR A 196 -17.46 -36.16 2.28
CA THR A 196 -16.55 -36.55 1.20
C THR A 196 -16.01 -35.33 0.45
N ALA A 197 -16.87 -34.34 0.16
CA ALA A 197 -16.47 -33.08 -0.47
C ALA A 197 -15.55 -32.23 0.43
N MET A 198 -15.82 -32.18 1.74
CA MET A 198 -14.96 -31.50 2.70
C MET A 198 -13.58 -32.16 2.81
N ASN A 199 -13.52 -33.50 2.86
CA ASN A 199 -12.27 -34.26 2.94
C ASN A 199 -11.43 -34.12 1.66
N SER A 200 -12.07 -34.08 0.49
CA SER A 200 -11.41 -33.84 -0.80
C SER A 200 -11.09 -32.36 -1.06
N HIS A 201 -11.40 -31.46 -0.13
CA HIS A 201 -11.20 -30.01 -0.26
C HIS A 201 -11.89 -29.42 -1.49
N ASN A 202 -12.96 -30.07 -1.99
CA ASN A 202 -13.71 -29.59 -3.13
C ASN A 202 -14.66 -28.48 -2.69
N ARG A 203 -14.19 -27.22 -2.81
CA ARG A 203 -14.91 -26.02 -2.40
C ARG A 203 -16.34 -25.96 -2.96
N ILE A 204 -16.48 -26.18 -4.26
CA ILE A 204 -17.76 -26.00 -4.97
C ILE A 204 -18.74 -27.08 -4.52
N MET A 205 -18.31 -28.34 -4.50
CA MET A 205 -19.18 -29.42 -4.03
C MET A 205 -19.53 -29.27 -2.56
N THR A 206 -18.63 -28.70 -1.74
CA THR A 206 -18.96 -28.36 -0.35
C THR A 206 -20.10 -27.33 -0.30
N LEU A 207 -20.08 -26.28 -1.13
CA LEU A 207 -21.18 -25.31 -1.21
C LEU A 207 -22.48 -25.97 -1.68
N VAL A 208 -22.41 -26.78 -2.74
CA VAL A 208 -23.57 -27.44 -3.35
C VAL A 208 -24.23 -28.43 -2.37
N TYR A 209 -23.46 -29.30 -1.71
CA TYR A 209 -24.04 -30.22 -0.72
C TYR A 209 -24.52 -29.48 0.54
N CYS A 210 -23.88 -28.38 0.94
CA CYS A 210 -24.42 -27.53 1.99
C CYS A 210 -25.75 -26.88 1.59
N TYR A 211 -25.91 -26.46 0.33
CA TYR A 211 -27.17 -25.93 -0.19
C TYR A 211 -28.29 -26.97 -0.09
N TYR A 212 -28.06 -28.18 -0.61
CA TYR A 212 -29.07 -29.25 -0.59
C TYR A 212 -29.39 -29.73 0.83
N LEU A 213 -28.41 -29.75 1.74
CA LEU A 213 -28.66 -30.03 3.15
C LEU A 213 -29.49 -28.91 3.80
N GLY A 214 -29.23 -27.66 3.43
CA GLY A 214 -30.01 -26.50 3.87
C GLY A 214 -31.45 -26.51 3.36
N GLU A 215 -31.65 -26.92 2.10
CA GLU A 215 -32.96 -27.12 1.48
C GLU A 215 -33.80 -28.15 2.25
N LEU A 216 -33.21 -29.32 2.56
CA LEU A 216 -33.86 -30.34 3.39
C LEU A 216 -34.21 -29.82 4.79
N VAL A 217 -33.32 -29.06 5.42
CA VAL A 217 -33.58 -28.46 6.73
C VAL A 217 -34.74 -27.46 6.66
N GLN A 218 -34.77 -26.62 5.63
CA GLN A 218 -35.78 -25.57 5.48
C GLN A 218 -37.18 -26.14 5.12
N PHE A 219 -37.24 -27.24 4.38
CA PHE A 219 -38.51 -27.92 4.06
C PHE A 219 -39.12 -28.71 5.22
N SER A 220 -38.39 -28.93 6.31
CA SER A 220 -38.96 -29.58 7.48
C SER A 220 -39.90 -28.63 8.25
N VAL A 221 -40.98 -29.18 8.82
CA VAL A 221 -41.99 -28.40 9.58
C VAL A 221 -41.35 -27.67 10.78
N THR A 222 -40.35 -28.30 11.42
CA THR A 222 -39.64 -27.75 12.58
C THR A 222 -38.11 -27.84 12.39
N PRO A 223 -37.50 -26.93 11.58
CA PRO A 223 -36.09 -27.02 11.16
C PRO A 223 -35.08 -27.21 12.30
N LYS A 224 -35.26 -26.47 13.40
CA LYS A 224 -34.34 -26.56 14.55
C LYS A 224 -34.50 -27.84 15.36
N ALA A 225 -35.71 -28.39 15.44
CA ALA A 225 -35.98 -29.61 16.20
C ALA A 225 -35.49 -30.84 15.43
N LYS A 226 -35.92 -30.97 14.16
CA LYS A 226 -35.43 -31.99 13.21
C LYS A 226 -33.91 -32.02 13.10
N TRP A 227 -33.28 -30.85 13.04
CA TRP A 227 -31.81 -30.79 13.02
C TRP A 227 -31.16 -31.30 14.30
N LYS A 228 -31.74 -31.03 15.48
CA LYS A 228 -31.20 -31.52 16.75
C LYS A 228 -31.28 -33.05 16.83
N GLU A 229 -32.39 -33.64 16.39
CA GLU A 229 -32.56 -35.10 16.30
C GLU A 229 -31.48 -35.69 15.38
N PHE A 230 -31.34 -35.16 14.16
CA PHE A 230 -30.33 -35.61 13.20
C PHE A 230 -28.89 -35.50 13.72
N VAL A 231 -28.57 -34.45 14.48
CA VAL A 231 -27.26 -34.25 15.11
C VAL A 231 -26.99 -35.29 16.20
N GLN A 232 -28.00 -35.66 16.98
CA GLN A 232 -27.88 -36.70 18.01
C GLN A 232 -27.59 -38.06 17.37
N ASP A 233 -28.33 -38.41 16.31
CA ASP A 233 -28.19 -39.69 15.61
C ASP A 233 -26.82 -39.84 14.93
N ASN A 234 -26.26 -38.74 14.40
CA ASN A 234 -25.03 -38.76 13.59
C ASN A 234 -23.78 -38.20 14.28
N GLN A 235 -23.89 -37.80 15.55
CA GLN A 235 -22.78 -37.25 16.36
C GLN A 235 -21.98 -36.14 15.65
N ILE A 236 -22.69 -35.20 15.03
CA ILE A 236 -22.08 -34.21 14.12
C ILE A 236 -21.20 -33.20 14.88
N PRO A 237 -19.90 -33.07 14.54
CA PRO A 237 -19.03 -32.08 15.17
C PRO A 237 -19.40 -30.66 14.72
N ASN A 238 -19.27 -29.67 15.62
CA ASN A 238 -19.56 -28.27 15.32
C ASN A 238 -20.94 -28.01 14.70
N HIS A 239 -21.96 -28.79 15.09
CA HIS A 239 -23.30 -28.77 14.52
C HIS A 239 -23.96 -27.38 14.44
N TYR A 240 -23.62 -26.47 15.36
CA TYR A 240 -24.08 -25.07 15.32
C TYR A 240 -23.59 -24.32 14.07
N TYR A 241 -22.29 -24.44 13.75
CA TYR A 241 -21.72 -23.79 12.57
C TYR A 241 -22.18 -24.46 11.29
N LEU A 242 -22.38 -25.78 11.31
CA LEU A 242 -22.95 -26.50 10.17
C LEU A 242 -24.38 -26.04 9.90
N TYR A 243 -25.27 -26.08 10.90
CA TYR A 243 -26.64 -25.57 10.78
C TYR A 243 -26.68 -24.15 10.23
N ARG A 244 -25.93 -23.25 10.87
CA ARG A 244 -25.85 -21.84 10.47
C ARG A 244 -25.31 -21.68 9.05
N GLY A 245 -24.33 -22.50 8.67
CA GLY A 245 -23.74 -22.48 7.33
C GLY A 245 -24.72 -22.96 6.26
N VAL A 246 -25.36 -24.11 6.46
CA VAL A 246 -26.31 -24.68 5.48
C VAL A 246 -27.54 -23.79 5.29
N THR A 247 -28.10 -23.26 6.38
CA THR A 247 -29.24 -22.31 6.29
C THR A 247 -28.86 -21.05 5.52
N ARG A 248 -27.67 -20.48 5.78
CA ARG A 248 -27.20 -19.28 5.08
C ARG A 248 -26.89 -19.51 3.61
N ILE A 249 -26.29 -20.65 3.29
CA ILE A 249 -25.98 -21.01 1.89
C ILE A 249 -27.27 -21.22 1.12
N TYR A 250 -28.25 -21.91 1.70
CA TYR A 250 -29.58 -22.05 1.10
C TYR A 250 -30.22 -20.67 0.84
N GLN A 251 -30.31 -19.81 1.87
CA GLN A 251 -30.87 -18.46 1.73
C GLN A 251 -30.16 -17.61 0.67
N LEU A 252 -28.84 -17.76 0.52
CA LEU A 252 -28.06 -16.98 -0.43
C LEU A 252 -28.27 -17.45 -1.88
N PHE A 253 -28.59 -18.72 -2.11
CA PHE A 253 -28.66 -19.30 -3.46
C PHE A 253 -30.05 -19.85 -3.84
N GLU A 254 -31.08 -19.64 -3.01
CA GLU A 254 -32.44 -20.14 -3.24
C GLU A 254 -33.02 -19.69 -4.59
N LYS A 255 -32.84 -18.43 -4.97
CA LYS A 255 -33.31 -17.89 -6.26
C LYS A 255 -32.49 -18.38 -7.46
N ASN A 256 -31.17 -18.53 -7.30
CA ASN A 256 -30.27 -18.96 -8.37
C ASN A 256 -29.20 -19.94 -7.85
N PRO A 257 -29.52 -21.26 -7.79
CA PRO A 257 -28.59 -22.28 -7.30
C PRO A 257 -27.35 -22.43 -8.19
N ASN A 258 -27.49 -22.13 -9.48
CA ASN A 258 -26.42 -22.30 -10.46
C ASN A 258 -25.25 -21.34 -10.24
N GLN A 259 -25.49 -20.20 -9.59
CA GLN A 259 -24.45 -19.24 -9.25
C GLN A 259 -23.34 -19.83 -8.39
N MET A 260 -23.63 -20.87 -7.57
CA MET A 260 -22.62 -21.56 -6.76
C MET A 260 -21.45 -22.10 -7.60
N TYR A 261 -21.73 -22.60 -8.81
CA TYR A 261 -20.74 -23.20 -9.72
C TYR A 261 -19.86 -22.15 -10.42
N CYS A 262 -20.25 -20.88 -10.35
CA CYS A 262 -19.53 -19.74 -10.91
C CYS A 262 -18.59 -19.09 -9.88
N THR A 263 -18.80 -19.34 -8.59
CA THR A 263 -18.02 -18.74 -7.49
C THR A 263 -16.53 -19.14 -7.51
N ILE A 264 -15.64 -18.21 -7.17
CA ILE A 264 -14.19 -18.42 -7.05
C ILE A 264 -13.74 -18.43 -5.59
N THR A 265 -14.15 -17.42 -4.81
CA THR A 265 -13.58 -17.10 -3.48
C THR A 265 -14.47 -17.49 -2.32
N LEU A 266 -15.78 -17.49 -2.54
CA LEU A 266 -16.81 -17.80 -1.57
C LEU A 266 -16.66 -19.27 -1.11
N THR A 267 -16.64 -19.49 0.21
CA THR A 267 -16.48 -20.82 0.80
C THR A 267 -17.51 -21.05 1.89
N TYR A 268 -17.83 -22.33 2.17
CA TYR A 268 -18.68 -22.69 3.30
C TYR A 268 -18.17 -22.10 4.62
N ASN A 269 -16.86 -22.17 4.88
CA ASN A 269 -16.26 -21.65 6.10
C ASN A 269 -16.39 -20.12 6.19
N ALA A 270 -16.30 -19.41 5.07
CA ALA A 270 -16.52 -17.97 5.05
C ALA A 270 -17.96 -17.62 5.45
N ILE A 271 -18.95 -18.28 4.86
CA ILE A 271 -20.38 -18.00 5.10
C ILE A 271 -20.81 -18.40 6.51
N SER A 272 -20.44 -19.60 6.96
CA SER A 272 -20.83 -20.12 8.27
C SER A 272 -20.28 -19.29 9.44
N ARG A 273 -19.07 -18.74 9.29
CA ARG A 273 -18.38 -17.95 10.33
C ARG A 273 -18.58 -16.43 10.19
N MET A 274 -19.17 -15.96 9.08
CA MET A 274 -19.42 -14.53 8.85
C MET A 274 -20.28 -13.91 9.97
N LYS A 275 -20.00 -12.65 10.33
CA LYS A 275 -20.87 -11.89 11.25
C LYS A 275 -22.27 -11.78 10.68
N VAL A 276 -23.29 -11.70 11.54
CA VAL A 276 -24.70 -11.63 11.10
C VAL A 276 -24.95 -10.38 10.26
N SER A 277 -24.46 -9.21 10.69
CA SER A 277 -24.61 -7.96 9.93
C SER A 277 -24.01 -8.03 8.53
N THR A 278 -22.79 -8.57 8.42
CA THR A 278 -22.08 -8.73 7.15
C THR A 278 -22.77 -9.72 6.22
N PHE A 279 -23.34 -10.80 6.76
CA PHE A 279 -24.12 -11.74 5.96
C PHE A 279 -25.42 -11.11 5.46
N ASN A 280 -26.11 -10.32 6.30
CA ASN A 280 -27.32 -9.62 5.89
C ASN A 280 -27.04 -8.60 4.77
N GLU A 281 -25.90 -7.90 4.83
CA GLU A 281 -25.44 -7.01 3.75
C GLU A 281 -25.25 -7.78 2.44
N LEU A 282 -24.60 -8.96 2.49
CA LEU A 282 -24.43 -9.85 1.34
C LEU A 282 -25.76 -10.35 0.77
N LEU A 283 -26.70 -10.70 1.66
CA LEU A 283 -28.01 -11.22 1.27
C LEU A 283 -28.87 -10.15 0.61
N ILE A 284 -28.89 -8.93 1.15
CA ILE A 284 -29.60 -7.78 0.54
C ILE A 284 -29.05 -7.54 -0.87
N TYR A 285 -27.72 -7.44 -0.98
CA TYR A 285 -27.07 -7.25 -2.27
C TYR A 285 -27.43 -8.33 -3.29
N ASN A 286 -27.44 -9.60 -2.88
CA ASN A 286 -27.81 -10.71 -3.76
C ASN A 286 -29.29 -10.66 -4.18
N ASN A 287 -30.18 -10.27 -3.26
CA ASN A 287 -31.60 -10.13 -3.57
C ASN A 287 -31.83 -9.01 -4.59
N ASP A 288 -31.18 -7.85 -4.39
CA ASP A 288 -31.25 -6.73 -5.33
C ASP A 288 -30.74 -7.14 -6.73
N LEU A 289 -29.66 -7.94 -6.80
CA LEU A 289 -29.17 -8.48 -8.07
C LEU A 289 -30.18 -9.41 -8.76
N ASN A 290 -30.78 -10.33 -8.01
CA ASN A 290 -31.78 -11.24 -8.58
C ASN A 290 -33.03 -10.48 -9.04
N ASP A 291 -33.50 -9.49 -8.27
CA ASP A 291 -34.65 -8.67 -8.65
C ASP A 291 -34.35 -7.85 -9.93
N LEU A 292 -33.11 -7.40 -10.13
CA LEU A 292 -32.70 -6.75 -11.38
C LEU A 292 -32.70 -7.70 -12.58
N VAL A 293 -32.25 -8.95 -12.39
CA VAL A 293 -32.24 -9.98 -13.44
C VAL A 293 -33.67 -10.36 -13.82
N ASP A 294 -34.53 -10.62 -12.82
CA ASP A 294 -35.93 -10.96 -13.02
C ASP A 294 -36.67 -9.86 -13.83
N ASN A 295 -36.37 -8.58 -13.55
CA ASN A 295 -36.95 -7.46 -14.30
C ASN A 295 -36.44 -7.35 -15.75
N LEU A 296 -35.21 -7.79 -16.03
CA LEU A 296 -34.63 -7.78 -17.39
C LEU A 296 -35.12 -8.96 -18.24
N GLU A 297 -35.41 -10.12 -17.63
CA GLU A 297 -35.97 -11.27 -18.35
C GLU A 297 -37.46 -11.09 -18.71
N LEU A 298 -38.16 -10.17 -18.03
CA LEU A 298 -39.56 -9.82 -18.27
C LEU A 298 -39.76 -8.69 -19.31
N SER A 299 -38.68 -8.06 -19.80
CA SER A 299 -38.70 -6.97 -20.81
C SER A 299 -38.28 -7.43 -22.19
#